data_AF-A0A0R2YD76-F1
#
_entry.id   AF-A0A0R2YD76-F1
#
_cell.length_a   1.000
_cell.length_b   1.000
_cell.length_c   1.000
_cell.angle_alpha   90.00
_cell.angle_beta   90.00
_cell.angle_gamma   90.00
#
_symmetry.space_group_name_H-M   'P 1'
#
loop_
_entity.id
_entity.type
_entity.pdbx_description
1 polymer ?
#
loop_
_entity_poly.entity_id
_entity_poly.type
_entity_poly.pdbx_seq_one_letter_code
_entity_poly.pdbx_strand_id
1 'polypeptide(L)' 'MNDEELAAINRLIAALQTQTDGQLALNAAIRLLAQSNQALVDLIKSREPDPNVPPYLDGKPAP' A
#
# COMPACT_ATOMS: atom_id res chain seq x y z
N MET A 1 -12.93 -39.81 20.47
CA MET A 1 -12.56 -39.09 19.24
C MET A 1 -12.59 -40.10 18.11
N ASN A 2 -13.46 -39.92 17.14
CA ASN A 2 -13.59 -40.81 15.98
C ASN A 2 -12.86 -40.25 14.76
N ASP A 3 -12.73 -41.06 13.71
CA ASP A 3 -11.98 -40.69 12.50
C ASP A 3 -12.59 -39.48 11.76
N GLU A 4 -13.90 -39.29 11.89
CA GLU A 4 -14.62 -38.18 11.26
C GLU A 4 -14.35 -36.85 11.97
N GLU A 5 -14.31 -36.85 13.30
CA GLU A 5 -13.90 -35.70 14.12
C GLU A 5 -12.44 -35.31 13.82
N LEU A 6 -11.55 -36.29 13.69
CA LEU A 6 -10.15 -36.04 13.31
C LEU A 6 -10.03 -35.46 11.90
N ALA A 7 -10.79 -36.00 10.93
CA ALA A 7 -10.83 -35.48 9.57
C ALA A 7 -11.38 -34.04 9.51
N ALA A 8 -12.40 -33.73 10.30
CA ALA A 8 -12.96 -32.39 10.42
C ALA A 8 -11.94 -31.39 10.98
N ILE A 9 -11.21 -31.77 12.04
CA ILE A 9 -10.14 -30.95 12.63
C ILE A 9 -9.04 -30.69 11.60
N ASN A 10 -8.60 -31.71 10.86
CA ASN A 10 -7.55 -31.54 9.85
C ASN A 10 -7.97 -30.58 8.72
N ARG A 11 -9.24 -30.64 8.28
CA ARG A 11 -9.80 -29.68 7.31
C ARG A 11 -9.83 -28.26 7.86
N LEU A 12 -10.23 -28.11 9.13
CA LEU A 12 -10.23 -26.81 9.79
C LEU A 12 -8.82 -26.22 9.89
N ILE A 13 -7.82 -27.02 10.27
CA ILE A 13 -6.43 -26.58 10.35
C ILE A 13 -5.94 -26.12 8.97
N ALA A 14 -6.21 -26.88 7.90
CA ALA A 14 -5.81 -26.50 6.55
C ALA A 14 -6.49 -25.19 6.09
N ALA A 15 -7.77 -24.99 6.43
CA ALA A 15 -8.49 -23.76 6.14
C ALA A 15 -7.89 -22.56 6.91
N LEU A 16 -7.55 -22.74 8.19
CA LEU A 16 -6.93 -21.71 9.02
C LEU A 16 -5.52 -21.34 8.54
N GLN A 17 -4.74 -22.32 8.07
CA GLN A 17 -3.44 -22.07 7.45
C GLN A 17 -3.58 -21.23 6.18
N THR A 18 -4.49 -21.64 5.29
CA THR A 18 -4.79 -20.89 4.05
C THR A 18 -5.24 -19.46 4.36
N GLN A 19 -6.08 -19.28 5.39
CA GLN A 19 -6.53 -17.96 5.82
C GLN A 19 -5.36 -17.12 6.35
N THR A 20 -4.45 -17.72 7.11
CA THR A 20 -3.27 -17.04 7.66
C THR A 20 -2.34 -16.58 6.54
N ASP A 21 -2.06 -17.44 5.56
CA ASP A 21 -1.23 -17.11 4.40
C ASP A 21 -1.86 -15.97 3.58
N GLY A 22 -3.19 -16.00 3.40
CA GLY A 22 -3.94 -14.92 2.75
C GLY A 22 -3.82 -13.59 3.49
N GLN A 23 -3.88 -13.60 4.83
CA GLN A 23 -3.69 -12.39 5.63
C GLN A 23 -2.26 -11.83 5.56
N LEU A 24 -1.25 -12.69 5.49
CA LEU A 24 0.13 -12.26 5.30
C LEU A 24 0.34 -11.61 3.93
N ALA A 25 -0.20 -12.21 2.87
CA ALA A 25 -0.17 -11.65 1.53
C ALA A 25 -0.89 -10.30 1.44
N LEU A 26 -2.07 -10.17 2.06
CA LEU A 26 -2.82 -8.91 2.13
C LEU A 26 -2.02 -7.83 2.87
N ASN A 27 -1.42 -8.16 4.01
CA ASN A 27 -0.57 -7.22 4.75
C ASN A 27 0.62 -6.72 3.94
N ALA A 28 1.27 -7.62 3.17
CA ALA A 28 2.35 -7.23 2.27
C ALA A 28 1.85 -6.28 1.17
N ALA A 29 0.71 -6.56 0.55
CA ALA A 29 0.11 -5.71 -0.46
C ALA A 29 -0.25 -4.32 0.07
N ILE A 30 -0.82 -4.23 1.28
CA ILE A 30 -1.14 -2.95 1.94
C ILE A 30 0.12 -2.11 2.15
N ARG A 31 1.23 -2.73 2.59
CA ARG A 31 2.50 -2.02 2.79
C ARG A 31 3.05 -1.46 1.47
N LEU A 32 2.98 -2.23 0.39
CA LEU A 32 3.40 -1.77 -0.93
C LEU A 32 2.52 -0.62 -1.44
N LEU A 33 1.20 -0.70 -1.24
CA LEU A 33 0.28 0.39 -1.60
C LEU A 33 0.59 1.66 -0.81
N ALA A 34 0.84 1.55 0.50
CA ALA A 34 1.21 2.69 1.33
C ALA A 34 2.51 3.35 0.86
N GLN A 35 3.53 2.56 0.50
CA GLN A 35 4.78 3.07 -0.06
C GLN A 35 4.56 3.77 -1.41
N SER A 36 3.75 3.19 -2.29
CA SER A 36 3.40 3.77 -3.59
C SER A 36 2.67 5.11 -3.41
N ASN A 37 1.69 5.17 -2.51
CA ASN A 37 0.98 6.41 -2.21
C ASN A 37 1.91 7.50 -1.66
N GLN A 38 2.86 7.13 -0.79
CA GLN A 38 3.85 8.09 -0.30
C GLN A 38 4.70 8.65 -1.44
N ALA A 39 5.19 7.80 -2.34
CA ALA A 39 5.97 8.23 -3.50
C ALA A 39 5.18 9.17 -4.42
N LEU A 40 3.87 8.92 -4.60
CA LEU A 40 3.00 9.82 -5.36
C LEU A 40 2.83 11.18 -4.68
N VAL A 41 2.63 11.20 -3.36
CA VAL A 41 2.55 12.44 -2.58
C VAL A 41 3.84 13.24 -2.71
N ASP A 42 5.00 12.59 -2.60
CA ASP A 42 6.30 13.25 -2.70
C ASP A 42 6.53 13.80 -4.12
N LEU A 43 6.11 13.07 -5.16
CA LEU A 43 6.14 13.55 -6.53
C LEU A 43 5.27 14.79 -6.72
N ILE A 44 4.05 14.80 -6.19
CA ILE A 44 3.14 15.96 -6.28
C ILE A 44 3.79 17.16 -5.60
N LYS A 45 4.28 17.01 -4.36
CA LYS A 45 4.96 18.08 -3.62
C LYS A 45 6.18 18.62 -4.35
N SER A 46 6.97 17.75 -5.00
CA SER A 46 8.14 18.19 -5.78
C SER A 46 7.78 19.06 -6.99
N ARG A 47 6.52 19.02 -7.43
CA ARG A 47 5.99 19.79 -8.56
C ARG A 47 5.14 20.97 -8.12
N GLU A 48 4.94 21.16 -6.81
CA GLU A 48 4.26 22.34 -6.31
C GLU A 48 5.14 23.57 -6.60
N PRO A 49 4.60 24.64 -7.21
CA PRO A 49 5.34 25.87 -7.42
C PRO A 49 5.81 26.41 -6.07
N ASP A 50 7.03 26.94 -5.99
CA ASP A 50 7.53 27.54 -4.76
C ASP A 50 6.63 28.72 -4.36
N PRO A 51 5.91 28.64 -3.23
CA PRO A 51 4.99 29.67 -2.80
C PRO A 51 5.70 31.01 -2.47
N ASN A 52 7.03 31.00 -2.32
CA ASN A 52 7.83 32.18 -2.05
C ASN A 52 8.49 32.76 -3.30
N VAL A 53 8.41 32.09 -4.46
CA VAL A 53 8.90 32.65 -5.72
C VAL A 53 7.84 33.63 -6.24
N PRO A 54 8.19 34.92 -6.44
CA PRO A 54 7.24 35.88 -6.96
C PRO A 54 6.74 35.46 -8.35
N PRO A 55 5.43 35.59 -8.66
CA PRO A 55 4.77 35.00 -9.85
C PRO A 55 5.22 35.57 -11.21
N TYR A 56 6.25 36.41 -11.24
CA TYR A 56 6.77 37.11 -12.42
C TYR A 56 8.16 36.66 -12.86
N LEU A 57 8.77 35.64 -12.23
CA LEU A 57 10.06 35.09 -12.67
C LEU A 57 9.93 33.90 -13.64
N ASP A 58 8.72 33.41 -13.91
CA ASP A 58 8.42 32.29 -14.84
C ASP A 58 8.50 32.67 -16.33
N GLY A 59 9.41 33.58 -16.71
CA GLY A 59 9.91 33.61 -18.09
C GLY A 59 9.28 34.61 -19.06
N LYS A 60 9.17 35.89 -18.71
CA LYS A 60 9.20 36.95 -19.72
C LYS A 60 10.21 38.03 -19.31
N PRO A 61 11.16 38.42 -20.18
CA PRO A 61 11.99 39.58 -19.88
C PRO A 61 11.10 40.82 -19.80
N ALA A 62 11.36 41.66 -18.79
CA ALA A 62 10.75 42.99 -18.69
C ALA A 62 11.12 43.82 -19.94
N PRO A 63 10.23 44.72 -20.41
CA PRO A 63 10.43 45.51 -21.62
C PRO A 63 11.64 46.45 -21.53
#